data_AF-A0A412N9P8-F1
#
_entry.id   AF-A0A412N9P8-F1
#
_cell.length_a   1.000
_cell.length_b   1.000
_cell.length_c   1.000
_cell.angle_alpha   90.00
_cell.angle_beta   90.00
_cell.angle_gamma   90.00
#
_symmetry.space_group_name_H-M   'P 1'
#
loop_
_entity.id
_entity.type
_entity.pdbx_description
1 polymer ?
#
loop_
_entity_poly.entity_id
_entity_poly.type
_entity_poly.pdbx_seq_one_letter_code
_entity_poly.pdbx_strand_id
1 'polypeptide(L)'
;LKYQGWKYVYGGSNPNTSFDCSGLTQWCYGKAGISLPRTAQAQYDATQHLPLSQAKAGDLVFFHSTYNAGSYVTHVGILVSPTQMYHAGDPIGYADLSSSYWQQHLIGAGRVKQ
;
A
#
# COMPACT_ATOMS: atom_id res chain seq x y z
N LEU A 1 -7.34 -5.28 12.02
CA LEU A 1 -8.02 -5.76 10.79
C LEU A 1 -9.48 -5.26 10.69
N LYS A 2 -9.77 -4.01 11.07
CA LYS A 2 -11.17 -3.50 11.16
C LYS A 2 -11.89 -3.35 9.80
N TYR A 3 -11.15 -3.37 8.70
CA TYR A 3 -11.65 -3.06 7.35
C TYR A 3 -11.53 -4.24 6.38
N GLN A 4 -11.23 -5.44 6.88
CA GLN A 4 -11.13 -6.63 6.04
C GLN A 4 -12.48 -6.95 5.39
N GLY A 5 -12.48 -7.23 4.09
CA GLY A 5 -13.69 -7.49 3.32
C GLY A 5 -14.45 -6.25 2.87
N TRP A 6 -14.00 -5.04 3.24
CA TRP A 6 -14.64 -3.80 2.79
C TRP A 6 -14.39 -3.57 1.29
N LYS A 7 -15.32 -2.86 0.65
CA LYS A 7 -15.23 -2.53 -0.79
C LYS A 7 -14.21 -1.43 -1.05
N TYR A 8 -13.46 -1.55 -2.15
CA TYR A 8 -12.59 -0.46 -2.62
C TYR A 8 -13.41 0.77 -3.03
N VAL A 9 -12.99 1.95 -2.60
CA VAL A 9 -13.60 3.23 -3.01
C VAL A 9 -12.52 4.20 -3.43
N TYR A 10 -12.48 4.53 -4.73
CA TYR A 10 -11.56 5.53 -5.27
C TYR A 10 -11.73 6.88 -4.56
N GLY A 11 -10.63 7.46 -4.06
CA GLY A 11 -10.65 8.69 -3.27
C GLY A 11 -10.95 8.49 -1.78
N GLY A 12 -11.41 7.31 -1.38
CA GLY A 12 -11.71 6.96 0.01
C GLY A 12 -10.45 6.98 0.90
N SER A 13 -10.55 7.59 2.08
CA SER A 13 -9.41 7.77 2.99
C SER A 13 -9.78 7.71 4.47
N ASN A 14 -11.00 7.30 4.79
CA ASN A 14 -11.48 7.15 6.17
C ASN A 14 -12.63 6.14 6.26
N PRO A 15 -12.97 5.63 7.45
CA PRO A 15 -13.99 4.59 7.62
C PRO A 15 -15.40 4.97 7.14
N ASN A 16 -15.74 6.25 7.00
CA ASN A 16 -17.07 6.66 6.53
C ASN A 16 -17.21 6.51 5.01
N THR A 17 -16.08 6.50 4.28
CA THR A 17 -16.05 6.42 2.82
C THR A 17 -15.51 5.08 2.30
N SER A 18 -15.08 4.18 3.20
CA SER A 18 -14.09 3.15 2.87
C SER A 18 -12.79 3.77 2.32
N PHE A 19 -11.96 2.97 1.65
CA PHE A 19 -10.59 3.31 1.31
C PHE A 19 -10.23 2.98 -0.15
N ASP A 20 -9.35 3.80 -0.72
CA ASP A 20 -8.43 3.35 -1.77
C ASP A 20 -7.09 2.88 -1.18
N CYS A 21 -6.17 2.43 -2.04
CA CYS A 21 -4.88 1.86 -1.63
C CYS A 21 -4.09 2.79 -0.71
N SER A 22 -3.90 4.04 -1.14
CA SER A 22 -3.14 5.05 -0.42
C SER A 22 -3.90 5.70 0.74
N GLY A 23 -5.23 5.74 0.67
CA GLY A 23 -6.09 6.18 1.76
C GLY A 23 -6.07 5.21 2.94
N LEU A 24 -6.03 3.89 2.67
CA LEU A 24 -5.92 2.87 3.71
C LEU A 24 -4.60 2.99 4.46
N THR A 25 -3.48 3.10 3.74
CA THR A 25 -2.15 3.27 4.35
C THR A 25 -2.10 4.57 5.14
N GLN A 26 -2.50 5.70 4.56
CA GLN A 26 -2.53 6.99 5.25
C GLN A 26 -3.31 6.93 6.56
N TRP A 27 -4.52 6.36 6.55
CA TRP A 27 -5.34 6.25 7.75
C TRP A 27 -4.71 5.34 8.81
N CYS A 28 -4.25 4.16 8.43
CA CYS A 28 -3.67 3.18 9.36
C CYS A 28 -2.38 3.72 10.01
N TYR A 29 -1.48 4.33 9.24
CA TYR A 29 -0.25 4.91 9.77
C TYR A 29 -0.55 6.17 10.60
N GLY A 30 -1.53 6.98 10.21
CA GLY A 30 -1.99 8.12 11.01
C GLY A 30 -2.51 7.69 12.39
N LYS A 31 -3.19 6.54 12.48
CA LYS A 31 -3.59 5.95 13.78
C LYS A 31 -2.41 5.39 14.58
N ALA A 32 -1.29 5.08 13.93
CA ALA A 32 -0.03 4.70 14.57
C ALA A 32 0.89 5.91 14.85
N GLY A 33 0.43 7.15 14.61
CA GLY A 33 1.20 8.37 14.87
C GLY A 33 2.17 8.78 13.75
N ILE A 34 2.12 8.14 12.58
CA ILE A 34 2.99 8.41 11.44
C ILE A 34 2.20 9.12 10.34
N SER A 35 2.64 10.32 9.95
CA SER A 35 1.97 11.10 8.90
C SER A 35 2.45 10.67 7.52
N LEU A 36 1.52 10.22 6.68
CA LEU A 36 1.79 9.85 5.28
C LEU A 36 1.06 10.79 4.30
N PRO A 37 1.69 11.15 3.17
CA PRO A 37 1.02 11.84 2.08
C PRO A 37 -0.16 11.07 1.50
N ARG A 38 -1.05 11.77 0.77
CA ARG A 38 -2.32 11.21 0.31
C ARG A 38 -2.18 10.18 -0.82
N THR A 39 -1.26 10.37 -1.75
CA THR A 39 -1.15 9.53 -2.96
C THR A 39 -0.07 8.46 -2.82
N ALA A 40 -0.23 7.33 -3.52
CA ALA A 40 0.76 6.25 -3.51
C ALA A 40 2.15 6.74 -3.97
N GLN A 41 2.21 7.59 -5.00
CA GLN A 41 3.45 8.23 -5.45
C GLN A 41 4.09 9.09 -4.36
N ALA A 42 3.34 9.98 -3.71
CA ALA A 42 3.91 10.82 -2.67
C ALA A 42 4.32 10.02 -1.42
N GLN A 43 3.64 8.91 -1.11
CA GLN A 43 4.08 7.98 -0.07
C GLN A 43 5.40 7.32 -0.43
N TYR A 44 5.55 6.85 -1.68
CA TYR A 44 6.81 6.32 -2.18
C TYR A 44 7.95 7.35 -2.03
N ASP A 45 7.73 8.58 -2.47
CA ASP A 45 8.72 9.67 -2.41
C ASP A 45 9.10 10.05 -0.96
N ALA A 46 8.18 9.84 0.01
CA ALA A 46 8.40 10.15 1.42
C ALA A 46 9.09 9.01 2.21
N THR A 47 9.21 7.81 1.63
CA THR A 47 9.83 6.65 2.29
C THR A 47 11.29 6.43 1.89
N GLN A 48 12.05 5.75 2.75
CA GLN A 48 13.37 5.23 2.38
C GLN A 48 13.19 3.93 1.59
N HIS A 49 13.63 3.91 0.33
CA HIS A 49 13.50 2.72 -0.52
C HIS A 49 14.47 1.61 -0.12
N LEU A 50 13.99 0.38 -0.18
CA LEU A 50 14.76 -0.82 0.10
C LEU A 50 14.24 -2.00 -0.76
N PRO A 51 15.10 -2.97 -1.08
CA PRO A 51 14.65 -4.18 -1.75
C PRO A 51 13.68 -4.96 -0.84
N LEU A 52 12.71 -5.65 -1.44
CA LEU A 52 11.70 -6.42 -0.70
C LEU A 52 12.34 -7.49 0.21
N SER A 53 13.51 -8.02 -0.15
CA SER A 53 14.27 -8.99 0.65
C SER A 53 14.78 -8.44 1.99
N GLN A 54 14.86 -7.12 2.15
CA GLN A 54 15.23 -6.44 3.40
C GLN A 54 14.03 -5.82 4.12
N ALA A 55 12.85 -5.91 3.50
CA ALA A 55 11.63 -5.32 4.01
C ALA A 55 11.08 -6.14 5.19
N LYS A 56 10.46 -5.43 6.13
CA LYS A 56 9.88 -5.97 7.35
C LYS A 56 8.39 -5.67 7.39
N ALA A 57 7.68 -6.40 8.25
CA ALA A 57 6.28 -6.09 8.51
C ALA A 57 6.12 -4.62 8.93
N GLY A 58 5.19 -3.91 8.29
CA GLY A 58 5.01 -2.46 8.48
C GLY A 58 5.84 -1.57 7.55
N ASP A 59 6.70 -2.11 6.69
CA ASP A 59 7.17 -1.36 5.51
C ASP A 59 6.05 -1.30 4.46
N LEU A 60 6.05 -0.27 3.62
CA LEU A 60 5.14 -0.17 2.48
C LEU A 60 5.72 -0.96 1.30
N VAL A 61 4.86 -1.52 0.46
CA VAL A 61 5.23 -2.15 -0.82
C VAL A 61 4.51 -1.45 -1.96
N PHE A 62 5.24 -1.14 -3.03
CA PHE A 62 4.77 -0.28 -4.12
C PHE A 62 4.77 -1.01 -5.46
N PHE A 63 3.82 -0.63 -6.32
CA PHE A 63 3.62 -1.24 -7.63
C PHE A 63 3.37 -0.20 -8.72
N HIS A 64 3.75 -0.52 -9.95
CA HIS A 64 3.56 0.31 -11.14
C HIS A 64 2.54 -0.32 -12.08
N SER A 65 1.94 0.49 -12.96
CA SER A 65 1.11 0.05 -14.09
C SER A 65 -0.07 -0.90 -13.73
N THR A 66 -0.59 -0.85 -12.51
CA THR A 66 -1.76 -1.64 -12.09
C THR A 66 -3.08 -1.09 -12.65
N TYR A 67 -3.08 0.17 -13.07
CA TYR A 67 -4.12 0.85 -13.85
C TYR A 67 -3.50 2.00 -14.64
N ASN A 68 -4.26 2.59 -15.57
CA ASN A 68 -3.80 3.74 -16.35
C ASN A 68 -3.73 4.99 -15.45
N ALA A 69 -2.52 5.45 -15.17
CA ALA A 69 -2.24 6.61 -14.32
C ALA A 69 -1.11 7.45 -14.92
N GLY A 70 -1.08 8.75 -14.59
CA GLY A 70 0.01 9.65 -14.99
C GLY A 70 1.27 9.55 -14.11
N SER A 71 1.26 8.71 -13.08
CA SER A 71 2.37 8.50 -12.15
C SER A 71 3.01 7.12 -12.32
N TYR A 72 4.29 7.00 -11.95
CA TYR A 72 5.00 5.72 -11.98
C TYR A 72 4.43 4.74 -10.96
N VAL A 73 4.23 5.19 -9.73
CA VAL A 73 3.61 4.39 -8.67
C VAL A 73 2.10 4.48 -8.83
N THR A 74 1.45 3.33 -8.99
CA THR A 74 -0.01 3.23 -9.17
C THR A 74 -0.67 2.59 -7.96
N HIS A 75 0.01 1.70 -7.24
CA HIS A 75 -0.57 1.00 -6.08
C HIS A 75 0.40 0.91 -4.90
N VAL A 76 -0.17 0.83 -3.70
CA VAL A 76 0.57 0.66 -2.43
C VAL A 76 -0.15 -0.33 -1.50
N GLY A 77 0.63 -1.11 -0.75
CA GLY A 77 0.16 -2.00 0.31
C GLY A 77 1.06 -1.95 1.54
N ILE A 78 0.60 -2.55 2.64
CA ILE A 78 1.33 -2.71 3.89
C ILE A 78 1.92 -4.11 3.91
N LEU A 79 3.24 -4.24 3.99
CA LEU A 79 3.88 -5.54 4.06
C LEU A 79 3.57 -6.19 5.41
N VAL A 80 3.16 -7.46 5.39
CA VAL A 80 2.92 -8.26 6.61
C VAL A 80 3.89 -9.42 6.74
N SER A 81 4.43 -9.91 5.63
CA SER A 81 5.51 -10.90 5.55
C SER A 81 6.27 -10.74 4.22
N PRO A 82 7.39 -11.44 3.99
CA PRO A 82 8.13 -11.36 2.71
C PRO A 82 7.30 -11.70 1.46
N THR A 83 6.22 -12.47 1.62
CA THR A 83 5.38 -12.95 0.52
C THR A 83 3.94 -12.44 0.60
N GLN A 84 3.60 -11.60 1.58
CA GLN A 84 2.23 -11.17 1.77
C GLN A 84 2.14 -9.69 2.14
N MET A 85 1.17 -9.02 1.54
CA MET A 85 0.77 -7.67 1.91
C MET A 85 -0.69 -7.64 2.37
N TYR A 86 -1.05 -6.61 3.12
CA TYR A 86 -2.43 -6.18 3.34
C TYR A 86 -2.65 -4.86 2.58
N HIS A 87 -3.65 -4.81 1.72
CA HIS A 87 -3.92 -3.66 0.86
C HIS A 87 -5.42 -3.42 0.70
N ALA A 88 -5.79 -2.20 0.29
CA ALA A 88 -7.10 -1.98 -0.29
C ALA A 88 -7.09 -2.46 -1.76
N GLY A 89 -7.21 -3.78 -1.92
CA GLY A 89 -7.75 -4.37 -3.14
C GLY A 89 -9.27 -4.26 -3.16
N ASP A 90 -9.92 -5.01 -4.04
CA ASP A 90 -11.38 -5.14 -4.03
C ASP A 90 -11.77 -6.63 -3.92
N PRO A 91 -12.05 -7.13 -2.70
CA PRO A 91 -12.16 -6.39 -1.43
C PRO A 91 -10.82 -6.06 -0.74
N ILE A 92 -10.85 -5.18 0.27
CA ILE A 92 -9.72 -4.90 1.16
C ILE A 92 -9.31 -6.19 1.89
N GLY A 93 -8.03 -6.54 1.83
CA GLY A 93 -7.57 -7.80 2.40
C GLY A 93 -6.10 -8.11 2.15
N TYR A 94 -5.77 -9.38 2.30
CA TYR A 94 -4.44 -9.90 2.07
C TYR A 94 -4.25 -10.29 0.61
N ALA A 95 -3.03 -10.07 0.10
CA ALA A 95 -2.61 -10.52 -1.21
C ALA A 95 -1.24 -11.21 -1.14
N ASP A 96 -1.11 -12.30 -1.90
CA ASP A 96 0.15 -13.04 -2.06
C ASP A 96 1.03 -12.36 -3.11
N LEU A 97 2.16 -11.82 -2.67
CA LEU A 97 3.13 -11.15 -3.51
C LEU A 97 3.87 -12.10 -4.45
N SER A 98 3.84 -13.42 -4.22
CA SER A 98 4.47 -14.40 -5.09
C SER A 98 3.71 -14.65 -6.40
N SER A 99 2.48 -14.12 -6.52
CA SER A 99 1.71 -14.25 -7.75
C SER A 99 2.37 -13.54 -8.93
N SER A 100 2.22 -14.10 -10.14
CA SER A 100 2.82 -13.53 -11.35
C SER A 100 2.39 -12.08 -11.60
N TYR A 101 1.14 -11.73 -11.27
CA TYR A 101 0.64 -10.36 -11.39
C TYR A 101 1.43 -9.41 -10.48
N TRP A 102 1.51 -9.70 -9.18
CA TRP A 102 2.20 -8.80 -8.25
C TRP A 102 3.70 -8.73 -8.52
N GLN A 103 4.33 -9.82 -8.95
CA GLN A 103 5.73 -9.83 -9.35
C GLN A 103 6.00 -8.95 -10.59
N GLN A 104 5.12 -8.99 -11.60
CA GLN A 104 5.26 -8.15 -12.81
C GLN A 104 5.08 -6.65 -12.55
N HIS A 105 4.36 -6.29 -11.49
CA HIS A 105 4.07 -4.91 -11.14
C HIS A 105 4.93 -4.38 -9.98
N LEU A 106 5.75 -5.22 -9.35
CA LEU A 106 6.51 -4.87 -8.14
C LEU A 106 7.59 -3.82 -8.45
N ILE A 107 7.55 -2.70 -7.73
CA ILE A 107 8.63 -1.70 -7.73
C ILE A 107 9.64 -2.05 -6.64
N GLY A 108 9.16 -2.27 -5.42
CA GLY A 108 10.00 -2.47 -4.23
C GLY A 108 9.29 -2.09 -2.95
N ALA A 109 10.05 -1.96 -1.87
CA ALA A 109 9.54 -1.59 -0.56
C ALA A 109 10.04 -0.20 -0.12
N GLY A 110 9.32 0.43 0.79
CA GLY A 110 9.69 1.71 1.40
C GLY A 110 9.43 1.72 2.89
N ARG A 111 10.44 2.10 3.66
CA ARG A 111 10.37 2.26 5.11
C ARG A 111 9.94 3.67 5.46
N VAL A 112 8.91 3.79 6.28
CA VAL A 112 8.46 5.07 6.81
C VAL A 112 9.47 5.64 7.80
N LYS A 113 9.64 6.97 7.79
CA LYS A 113 10.46 7.67 8.78
C LYS A 113 9.70 7.70 10.11
N GLN A 114 10.36 7.29 11.19
CA GLN A 114 9.85 7.35 12.56
C GLN A 114 10.24 8.67 13.22
#